data_AF-A0A7S0JFB9-F1
#
_entry.id   AF-A0A7S0JFB9-F1
#
_cell.length_a   1.000
_cell.length_b   1.000
_cell.length_c   1.000
_cell.angle_alpha   90.00
_cell.angle_beta   90.00
_cell.angle_gamma   90.00
#
_symmetry.space_group_name_H-M   'P 1'
#
loop_
_entity.id
_entity.type
_entity.pdbx_description
1 polymer ?
#
loop_
_entity_poly.entity_id
_entity_poly.type
_entity_poly.pdbx_seq_one_letter_code
_entity_poly.pdbx_strand_id
1 'polypeptide(L)'
;IGDLSRRARESEVLVKRKMRLAIVCDLDGTLLPRPYGVPPITPPLSAGPAYHPLLRCLELGAIVIGVTGSGLHTHQKRFFCDLPLAIRTSGRVLLATETGRHLYRPSLDGLPTVDDAFAQYVEARVKPLGPVEVDQLVAVGRAGLVRFYSDLQADTAFALLPEAHPMSFLRALTPPAAAADIPISCDAAKCPRIEVRPANSAVVFVGVPSSLGARYFSIPEALAGAVDGKPTGRSCFDCVPRGLSKRLVVEFLHGTGEIVGGRVVALGDQPLGNDEGLTHWHESGLPFIAVSERTDMVPAHLGDCAIHRLSNVAASGEALGLLADWLGNEGSAAASTASPQLTLEVVRGMVAAINKGTRVCCD
;
A
#
# COMPACT_ATOMS: atom_id res chain seq x y z
N ILE A 1 -32.80 20.78 -6.38
CA ILE A 1 -32.37 21.76 -5.35
C ILE A 1 -32.56 21.24 -3.91
N GLY A 2 -33.60 20.46 -3.60
CA GLY A 2 -33.79 19.89 -2.24
C GLY A 2 -32.89 18.72 -1.82
N ASP A 3 -32.21 18.05 -2.75
CA ASP A 3 -31.36 16.87 -2.45
C ASP A 3 -29.93 17.24 -2.05
N LEU A 4 -29.40 18.33 -2.63
CA LEU A 4 -28.09 18.89 -2.28
C LEU A 4 -28.07 19.49 -0.86
N SER A 5 -29.18 20.07 -0.41
CA SER A 5 -29.30 20.64 0.95
C SER A 5 -29.43 19.56 2.03
N ARG A 6 -29.94 18.37 1.69
CA ARG A 6 -30.01 17.23 2.61
C ARG A 6 -28.63 16.58 2.79
N ARG A 7 -27.86 16.38 1.71
CA ARG A 7 -26.46 15.93 1.80
C ARG A 7 -25.57 16.93 2.54
N ALA A 8 -25.77 18.23 2.34
CA ALA A 8 -25.04 19.26 3.08
C ALA A 8 -25.37 19.25 4.58
N ARG A 9 -26.64 19.07 4.98
CA ARG A 9 -27.05 18.96 6.39
C ARG A 9 -26.63 17.65 7.06
N GLU A 10 -26.66 16.53 6.34
CA GLU A 10 -26.11 15.26 6.82
C GLU A 10 -24.58 15.32 6.95
N SER A 11 -23.91 16.07 6.07
CA SER A 11 -22.48 16.40 6.18
C SER A 11 -22.20 17.30 7.39
N GLU A 12 -23.05 18.27 7.70
CA GLU A 12 -22.89 19.17 8.85
C GLU A 12 -23.07 18.44 10.21
N VAL A 13 -23.95 17.42 10.26
CA VAL A 13 -24.10 16.51 11.41
C VAL A 13 -22.93 15.51 11.49
N LEU A 14 -22.33 15.12 10.37
CA LEU A 14 -21.08 14.35 10.35
C LEU A 14 -19.87 15.18 10.80
N VAL A 15 -19.82 16.47 10.48
CA VAL A 15 -18.71 17.39 10.79
C VAL A 15 -18.64 17.73 12.30
N LYS A 16 -19.74 17.58 13.05
CA LYS A 16 -19.72 17.66 14.53
C LYS A 16 -19.30 16.37 15.23
N ARG A 17 -19.01 15.28 14.50
CA ARG A 17 -18.40 14.09 15.11
C ARG A 17 -16.99 14.44 15.56
N LYS A 18 -16.69 14.18 16.83
CA LYS A 18 -15.34 14.14 17.40
C LYS A 18 -14.35 13.61 16.35
N MET A 19 -13.60 14.53 15.76
CA MET A 19 -12.16 14.49 15.63
C MET A 19 -11.57 13.09 15.45
N ARG A 20 -11.27 12.73 14.20
CA ARG A 20 -10.76 11.41 13.83
C ARG A 20 -9.39 11.57 13.19
N LEU A 21 -8.34 11.01 13.81
CA LEU A 21 -7.07 10.78 13.14
C LEU A 21 -7.31 9.83 11.96
N ALA A 22 -6.82 10.17 10.77
CA ALA A 22 -6.79 9.27 9.63
C ALA A 22 -5.45 8.53 9.58
N ILE A 23 -5.49 7.21 9.43
CA ILE A 23 -4.32 6.36 9.28
C ILE A 23 -4.35 5.83 7.85
N VAL A 24 -3.50 6.39 6.98
CA VAL A 24 -3.30 5.89 5.62
C VAL A 24 -2.19 4.86 5.67
N CYS A 25 -2.39 3.69 5.10
CA CYS A 25 -1.38 2.64 5.22
C CYS A 25 -1.31 1.82 3.96
N ASP A 26 -0.08 1.54 3.50
CA ASP A 26 0.11 0.37 2.68
C ASP A 26 -0.31 -0.90 3.45
N LEU A 27 -0.83 -1.90 2.73
CA LEU A 27 -1.20 -3.17 3.33
C LEU A 27 -0.11 -4.23 3.17
N ASP A 28 0.44 -4.40 1.98
CA ASP A 28 1.21 -5.57 1.60
C ASP A 28 2.64 -5.54 2.13
N GLY A 29 2.85 -6.22 3.26
CA GLY A 29 4.15 -6.21 3.91
C GLY A 29 4.34 -5.03 4.84
N THR A 30 3.39 -4.10 4.92
CA THR A 30 3.32 -3.02 5.92
C THR A 30 2.44 -3.42 7.09
N LEU A 31 1.11 -3.56 6.90
CA LEU A 31 0.18 -4.00 7.95
C LEU A 31 -0.07 -5.51 7.96
N LEU A 32 -0.21 -6.10 6.77
CA LEU A 32 -0.58 -7.51 6.65
C LEU A 32 0.66 -8.41 6.76
N PRO A 33 0.60 -9.49 7.56
CA PRO A 33 1.67 -10.47 7.59
C PRO A 33 1.90 -11.07 6.21
N ARG A 34 3.16 -11.43 5.97
CA ARG A 34 3.60 -11.94 4.66
C ARG A 34 3.01 -13.32 4.41
N PRO A 35 2.66 -13.65 3.16
CA PRO A 35 2.32 -15.02 2.81
C PRO A 35 3.47 -15.99 3.08
N TYR A 36 3.16 -17.24 3.42
CA TYR A 36 4.14 -18.29 3.73
C TYR A 36 3.65 -19.68 3.32
N GLY A 37 4.57 -20.65 3.19
CA GLY A 37 4.24 -22.04 2.86
C GLY A 37 4.01 -22.32 1.36
N VAL A 38 3.86 -23.61 1.03
CA VAL A 38 3.52 -24.12 -0.32
C VAL A 38 2.41 -25.17 -0.16
N PRO A 39 1.17 -24.92 -0.64
CA PRO A 39 0.70 -23.70 -1.31
C PRO A 39 0.75 -22.46 -0.39
N PRO A 40 0.77 -21.25 -0.96
CA PRO A 40 0.91 -20.02 -0.19
C PRO A 40 -0.32 -19.77 0.72
N ILE A 41 -0.07 -19.70 2.03
CA ILE A 41 -1.02 -19.25 3.04
C ILE A 41 -0.94 -17.73 3.10
N THR A 42 -2.09 -17.04 2.99
CA THR A 42 -2.17 -15.58 3.04
C THR A 42 -2.82 -15.14 4.36
N PRO A 43 -2.02 -14.92 5.42
CA PRO A 43 -2.57 -14.64 6.75
C PRO A 43 -3.41 -13.35 6.76
N PRO A 44 -4.49 -13.30 7.55
CA PRO A 44 -5.27 -12.09 7.78
C PRO A 44 -4.50 -11.10 8.69
N LEU A 45 -5.02 -9.89 8.82
CA LEU A 45 -4.50 -8.85 9.70
C LEU A 45 -4.41 -9.34 11.16
N SER A 46 -5.44 -10.04 11.63
CA SER A 46 -5.59 -10.61 12.98
C SER A 46 -4.52 -11.61 13.37
N ALA A 47 -3.78 -12.17 12.41
CA ALA A 47 -2.61 -13.00 12.66
C ALA A 47 -1.32 -12.19 12.89
N GLY A 48 -1.36 -10.87 12.72
CA GLY A 48 -0.22 -9.98 12.77
C GLY A 48 -0.16 -9.11 14.03
N PRO A 49 1.03 -8.55 14.34
CA PRO A 49 1.23 -7.69 15.51
C PRO A 49 0.49 -6.35 15.39
N ALA A 50 0.09 -5.93 14.19
CA ALA A 50 -0.60 -4.66 13.96
C ALA A 50 -2.10 -4.69 14.29
N TYR A 51 -2.73 -5.87 14.45
CA TYR A 51 -4.18 -5.98 14.60
C TYR A 51 -4.72 -5.28 15.85
N HIS A 52 -4.24 -5.67 17.04
CA HIS A 52 -4.73 -5.10 18.29
C HIS A 52 -4.44 -3.59 18.43
N PRO A 53 -3.23 -3.10 18.10
CA PRO A 53 -2.96 -1.66 18.06
C PRO A 53 -3.88 -0.89 17.11
N LEU A 54 -4.08 -1.40 15.88
CA LEU A 54 -5.00 -0.76 14.93
C LEU A 54 -6.43 -0.74 15.46
N LEU A 55 -6.90 -1.85 16.03
CA LEU A 55 -8.23 -1.97 16.60
C LEU A 55 -8.46 -0.91 17.70
N ARG A 56 -7.47 -0.73 18.57
CA ARG A 56 -7.53 0.30 19.62
C ARG A 56 -7.59 1.72 19.05
N CYS A 57 -6.78 2.05 18.04
CA CYS A 57 -6.90 3.34 17.32
C CYS A 57 -8.32 3.54 16.77
N LEU A 58 -8.88 2.50 16.13
CA LEU A 58 -10.21 2.55 15.54
C LEU A 58 -11.28 2.72 16.61
N GLU A 59 -11.20 2.06 17.76
CA GLU A 59 -12.11 2.22 18.90
C GLU A 59 -12.09 3.65 19.45
N LEU A 60 -10.90 4.24 19.54
CA LEU A 60 -10.66 5.64 19.93
C LEU A 60 -11.18 6.66 18.91
N GLY A 61 -11.67 6.21 17.75
CA GLY A 61 -12.33 7.05 16.77
C GLY A 61 -11.52 7.30 15.50
N ALA A 62 -10.32 6.74 15.37
CA ALA A 62 -9.54 6.86 14.14
C ALA A 62 -10.28 6.26 12.93
N ILE A 63 -9.83 6.65 11.74
CA ILE A 63 -10.21 6.03 10.47
C ILE A 63 -8.95 5.36 9.92
N VAL A 64 -9.10 4.15 9.37
CA VAL A 64 -8.03 3.51 8.60
C VAL A 64 -8.38 3.48 7.12
N ILE A 65 -7.41 3.82 6.29
CA ILE A 65 -7.45 3.75 4.84
C ILE A 65 -6.34 2.79 4.41
N GLY A 66 -6.70 1.53 4.21
CA GLY A 66 -5.78 0.54 3.67
C GLY A 66 -5.60 0.74 2.17
N VAL A 67 -4.37 0.80 1.68
CA VAL A 67 -4.06 0.97 0.26
C VAL A 67 -3.17 -0.18 -0.21
N THR A 68 -3.51 -0.80 -1.33
CA THR A 68 -2.79 -1.97 -1.86
C THR A 68 -2.67 -1.90 -3.39
N GLY A 69 -1.61 -2.52 -3.93
CA GLY A 69 -1.48 -2.79 -5.35
C GLY A 69 -2.39 -3.94 -5.83
N SER A 70 -2.83 -4.82 -4.94
CA SER A 70 -3.61 -6.02 -5.28
C SER A 70 -5.10 -5.69 -5.43
N GLY A 71 -5.89 -6.65 -5.94
CA GLY A 71 -7.34 -6.50 -6.12
C GLY A 71 -8.16 -6.76 -4.85
N LEU A 72 -9.45 -6.40 -4.89
CA LEU A 72 -10.37 -6.57 -3.74
C LEU A 72 -10.44 -8.00 -3.22
N HIS A 73 -10.50 -8.99 -4.12
CA HIS A 73 -10.64 -10.41 -3.75
C HIS A 73 -9.51 -10.90 -2.82
N THR A 74 -8.32 -10.29 -2.92
CA THR A 74 -7.15 -10.62 -2.08
C THR A 74 -7.31 -10.06 -0.66
N HIS A 75 -7.81 -8.83 -0.50
CA HIS A 75 -7.77 -8.10 0.78
C HIS A 75 -9.11 -7.95 1.47
N GLN A 76 -10.23 -8.26 0.80
CA GLN A 76 -11.55 -8.21 1.41
C GLN A 76 -11.59 -9.06 2.68
N LYS A 77 -11.14 -10.32 2.63
CA LYS A 77 -11.13 -11.20 3.81
C LYS A 77 -9.95 -10.94 4.74
N ARG A 78 -8.78 -10.61 4.19
CA ARG A 78 -7.53 -10.47 4.97
C ARG A 78 -7.45 -9.20 5.79
N PHE A 79 -8.08 -8.12 5.32
CA PHE A 79 -8.00 -6.81 5.96
C PHE A 79 -9.39 -6.29 6.30
N PHE A 80 -10.25 -6.11 5.28
CA PHE A 80 -11.49 -5.37 5.45
C PHE A 80 -12.45 -6.10 6.40
N CYS A 81 -12.91 -7.29 6.01
CA CYS A 81 -13.83 -8.11 6.79
C CYS A 81 -13.24 -8.71 8.06
N ASP A 82 -11.91 -8.69 8.20
CA ASP A 82 -11.22 -9.13 9.42
C ASP A 82 -11.41 -8.15 10.58
N LEU A 83 -11.73 -6.89 10.28
CA LEU A 83 -12.08 -5.88 11.28
C LEU A 83 -13.55 -6.04 11.74
N PRO A 84 -13.84 -5.77 13.03
CA PRO A 84 -15.19 -5.90 13.59
C PRO A 84 -16.27 -5.17 12.79
N LEU A 85 -17.43 -5.82 12.65
CA LEU A 85 -18.55 -5.28 11.87
C LEU A 85 -18.95 -3.87 12.33
N ALA A 86 -19.04 -3.63 13.64
CA ALA A 86 -19.42 -2.33 14.19
C ALA A 86 -18.46 -1.21 13.79
N ILE A 87 -17.16 -1.50 13.67
CA ILE A 87 -16.16 -0.52 13.24
C ILE A 87 -16.31 -0.24 11.75
N ARG A 88 -16.49 -1.28 10.94
CA ARG A 88 -16.76 -1.14 9.50
C ARG A 88 -18.01 -0.30 9.26
N THR A 89 -19.16 -0.69 9.81
CA THR A 89 -20.45 0.01 9.58
C THR A 89 -20.46 1.44 10.13
N SER A 90 -19.55 1.78 11.05
CA SER A 90 -19.35 3.16 11.52
C SER A 90 -18.60 4.09 10.53
N GLY A 91 -18.19 3.57 9.37
CA GLY A 91 -17.48 4.31 8.33
C GLY A 91 -16.01 4.57 8.64
N ARG A 92 -15.39 3.76 9.52
CA ARG A 92 -13.99 3.95 9.95
C ARG A 92 -12.97 3.12 9.16
N VAL A 93 -13.41 2.29 8.21
CA VAL A 93 -12.54 1.41 7.43
C VAL A 93 -12.78 1.66 5.96
N LEU A 94 -11.74 2.12 5.26
CA LEU A 94 -11.71 2.28 3.82
C LEU A 94 -10.62 1.36 3.25
N LEU A 95 -10.82 0.90 2.02
CA LEU A 95 -9.85 0.09 1.30
C LEU A 95 -9.70 0.62 -0.12
N ALA A 96 -8.49 1.01 -0.50
CA ALA A 96 -8.14 1.33 -1.87
C ALA A 96 -7.29 0.21 -2.48
N THR A 97 -7.66 -0.24 -3.67
CA THR A 97 -7.02 -1.39 -4.34
C THR A 97 -6.42 -0.98 -5.67
N GLU A 98 -5.65 -1.90 -6.27
CA GLU A 98 -5.07 -1.72 -7.60
C GLU A 98 -4.31 -0.39 -7.74
N THR A 99 -3.44 -0.10 -6.76
CA THR A 99 -2.58 1.09 -6.77
C THR A 99 -3.39 2.40 -6.75
N GLY A 100 -4.56 2.38 -6.08
CA GLY A 100 -5.43 3.54 -5.97
C GLY A 100 -6.40 3.72 -7.14
N ARG A 101 -6.64 2.68 -7.95
CA ARG A 101 -7.65 2.70 -9.02
C ARG A 101 -9.07 2.68 -8.48
N HIS A 102 -9.29 1.95 -7.39
CA HIS A 102 -10.60 1.79 -6.76
C HIS A 102 -10.52 2.16 -5.28
N LEU A 103 -11.56 2.79 -4.77
CA LEU A 103 -11.78 3.04 -3.34
C LEU A 103 -13.08 2.35 -2.94
N TYR A 104 -13.03 1.62 -1.82
CA TYR A 104 -14.15 0.92 -1.24
C TYR A 104 -14.50 1.50 0.12
N ARG A 105 -15.79 1.69 0.33
CA ARG A 105 -16.42 2.10 1.58
C ARG A 105 -17.27 0.97 2.14
N PRO A 106 -17.55 0.97 3.46
CA PRO A 106 -18.44 -0.02 4.05
C PRO A 106 -19.89 0.27 3.67
N SER A 107 -20.62 -0.76 3.23
CA SER A 107 -22.08 -0.74 3.12
C SER A 107 -22.73 -0.73 4.51
N LEU A 108 -24.06 -0.72 4.54
CA LEU A 108 -24.83 -0.88 5.79
C LEU A 108 -24.55 -2.22 6.48
N ASP A 109 -24.26 -3.27 5.72
CA ASP A 109 -23.85 -4.59 6.22
C ASP A 109 -22.33 -4.70 6.45
N GLY A 110 -21.62 -3.58 6.30
CA GLY A 110 -20.19 -3.46 6.45
C GLY A 110 -19.39 -4.10 5.31
N LEU A 111 -20.01 -4.52 4.21
CA LEU A 111 -19.29 -5.09 3.07
C LEU A 111 -18.67 -3.98 2.20
N PRO A 112 -17.53 -4.21 1.54
CA PRO A 112 -16.91 -3.20 0.70
C PRO A 112 -17.81 -2.90 -0.52
N THR A 113 -18.07 -1.62 -0.75
CA THR A 113 -18.83 -1.07 -1.89
C THR A 113 -18.00 0.00 -2.56
N VAL A 114 -18.01 0.04 -3.89
CA VAL A 114 -17.23 1.03 -4.67
C VAL A 114 -17.69 2.45 -4.34
N ASP A 115 -16.74 3.36 -4.21
CA ASP A 115 -16.99 4.81 -4.17
C ASP A 115 -17.07 5.36 -5.59
N ASP A 116 -18.28 5.65 -6.07
CA ASP A 116 -18.54 6.16 -7.41
C ASP A 116 -17.91 7.55 -7.65
N ALA A 117 -17.86 8.40 -6.62
CA ALA A 117 -17.27 9.74 -6.75
C ALA A 117 -15.75 9.64 -6.93
N PHE A 118 -15.10 8.71 -6.22
CA PHE A 118 -13.70 8.41 -6.44
C PHE A 118 -13.46 7.79 -7.82
N ALA A 119 -14.32 6.86 -8.27
CA ALA A 119 -14.20 6.25 -9.60
C ALA A 119 -14.21 7.32 -10.71
N GLN A 120 -15.14 8.28 -10.64
CA GLN A 120 -15.19 9.43 -11.56
C GLN A 120 -13.96 10.33 -11.44
N TYR A 121 -13.48 10.59 -10.22
CA TYR A 121 -12.27 11.38 -9.97
C TYR A 121 -11.04 10.78 -10.66
N VAL A 122 -10.88 9.45 -10.60
CA VAL A 122 -9.77 8.73 -11.22
C VAL A 122 -9.93 8.66 -12.73
N GLU A 123 -11.13 8.37 -13.24
CA GLU A 123 -11.40 8.32 -14.69
C GLU A 123 -11.06 9.65 -15.39
N ALA A 124 -11.34 10.78 -14.74
CA ALA A 124 -11.00 12.11 -15.26
C ALA A 124 -9.48 12.40 -15.31
N ARG A 125 -8.64 11.62 -14.63
CA ARG A 125 -7.18 11.88 -14.46
C ARG A 125 -6.30 10.81 -15.07
N VAL A 126 -6.75 9.57 -15.09
CA VAL A 126 -5.96 8.39 -15.45
C VAL A 126 -6.63 7.64 -16.57
N LYS A 127 -6.04 7.73 -17.76
CA LYS A 127 -6.43 6.94 -18.92
C LYS A 127 -5.92 5.50 -18.76
N PRO A 128 -6.78 4.47 -18.86
CA PRO A 128 -6.32 3.07 -18.87
C PRO A 128 -5.35 2.77 -20.02
N LEU A 129 -4.58 1.69 -19.90
CA LEU A 129 -3.72 1.23 -20.99
C LEU A 129 -4.60 0.74 -22.16
N GLY A 130 -4.27 1.18 -23.37
CA GLY A 130 -4.91 0.66 -24.57
C GLY A 130 -4.40 -0.75 -24.91
N PRO A 131 -5.08 -1.47 -25.83
CA PRO A 131 -4.68 -2.81 -26.22
C PRO A 131 -3.25 -2.88 -26.78
N VAL A 132 -2.84 -1.87 -27.54
CA VAL A 132 -1.49 -1.81 -28.13
C VAL A 132 -0.43 -1.66 -27.06
N GLU A 133 -0.65 -0.80 -26.06
CA GLU A 133 0.25 -0.66 -24.93
C GLU A 133 0.36 -1.96 -24.12
N VAL A 134 -0.77 -2.64 -23.88
CA VAL A 134 -0.80 -3.94 -23.18
C VAL A 134 0.00 -4.99 -23.94
N ASP A 135 -0.21 -5.14 -25.25
CA ASP A 135 0.49 -6.14 -26.07
C ASP A 135 2.01 -5.89 -26.08
N GLN A 136 2.43 -4.62 -26.19
CA GLN A 136 3.85 -4.24 -26.12
C GLN A 136 4.45 -4.55 -24.75
N LEU A 137 3.75 -4.24 -23.66
CA LEU A 137 4.20 -4.55 -22.31
C LEU A 137 4.27 -6.07 -22.06
N VAL A 138 3.30 -6.84 -22.57
CA VAL A 138 3.34 -8.31 -22.51
C VAL A 138 4.58 -8.84 -23.24
N ALA A 139 4.89 -8.31 -24.43
CA ALA A 139 6.09 -8.71 -25.17
C ALA A 139 7.38 -8.39 -24.38
N VAL A 140 7.47 -7.20 -23.79
CA VAL A 140 8.59 -6.80 -22.91
C VAL A 140 8.71 -7.73 -21.70
N GLY A 141 7.60 -8.00 -21.01
CA GLY A 141 7.56 -8.88 -19.86
C GLY A 141 8.04 -10.29 -20.19
N ARG A 142 7.58 -10.85 -21.32
CA ARG A 142 7.99 -12.18 -21.79
C ARG A 142 9.50 -12.24 -22.06
N ALA A 143 10.02 -11.27 -22.79
CA ALA A 143 11.45 -11.21 -23.11
C ALA A 143 12.32 -11.05 -21.85
N GLY A 144 11.92 -10.16 -20.93
CA GLY A 144 12.65 -9.93 -19.68
C GLY A 144 12.63 -11.15 -18.75
N LEU A 145 11.50 -11.84 -18.64
CA LEU A 145 11.38 -13.07 -17.85
C LEU A 145 12.23 -14.21 -18.43
N VAL A 146 12.18 -14.46 -19.74
CA VAL A 146 13.08 -15.46 -20.38
C VAL A 146 14.54 -15.16 -20.09
N ARG A 147 14.95 -13.88 -20.23
CA ARG A 147 16.32 -13.46 -19.95
C ARG A 147 16.69 -13.68 -18.49
N PHE A 148 15.83 -13.34 -17.54
CA PHE A 148 16.07 -13.57 -16.11
C PHE A 148 16.27 -15.05 -15.79
N TYR A 149 15.37 -15.93 -16.24
CA TYR A 149 15.50 -17.36 -15.94
C TYR A 149 16.71 -17.99 -16.64
N SER A 150 17.06 -17.53 -17.85
CA SER A 150 18.28 -17.99 -18.53
C SER A 150 19.54 -17.59 -17.75
N ASP A 151 19.63 -16.31 -17.33
CA ASP A 151 20.72 -15.81 -16.48
C ASP A 151 20.77 -16.57 -15.14
N LEU A 152 19.61 -16.84 -14.53
CA LEU A 152 19.50 -17.54 -13.25
C LEU A 152 20.00 -18.99 -13.33
N GLN A 153 19.76 -19.67 -14.45
CA GLN A 153 20.28 -21.02 -14.70
C GLN A 153 21.78 -21.03 -14.95
N ALA A 154 22.31 -20.02 -15.65
CA ALA A 154 23.73 -19.88 -15.89
C ALA A 154 24.50 -19.42 -14.62
N ASP A 155 23.82 -18.81 -13.65
CA ASP A 155 24.40 -18.34 -12.40
C ASP A 155 24.63 -19.49 -11.40
N THR A 156 25.69 -20.25 -11.63
CA THR A 156 26.17 -21.33 -10.73
C THR A 156 26.84 -20.79 -9.46
N ALA A 157 27.21 -19.51 -9.43
CA ALA A 157 27.87 -18.86 -8.30
C ALA A 157 26.88 -18.26 -7.28
N PHE A 158 25.58 -18.36 -7.56
CA PHE A 158 24.51 -17.78 -6.75
C PHE A 158 24.59 -16.26 -6.58
N ALA A 159 25.19 -15.55 -7.55
CA ALA A 159 25.41 -14.12 -7.49
C ALA A 159 24.11 -13.31 -7.67
N LEU A 160 23.18 -13.77 -8.52
CA LEU A 160 21.90 -13.11 -8.75
C LEU A 160 20.93 -13.33 -7.61
N LEU A 161 20.93 -14.56 -7.08
CA LEU A 161 19.98 -14.99 -6.07
C LEU A 161 20.69 -15.96 -5.10
N PRO A 162 21.27 -15.44 -4.01
CA PRO A 162 21.92 -16.25 -2.98
C PRO A 162 20.97 -17.32 -2.43
N GLU A 163 21.50 -18.45 -1.95
CA GLU A 163 20.67 -19.54 -1.39
C GLU A 163 19.78 -19.07 -0.23
N ALA A 164 20.33 -18.21 0.63
CA ALA A 164 19.62 -17.62 1.77
C ALA A 164 18.58 -16.55 1.36
N HIS A 165 18.51 -16.18 0.08
CA HIS A 165 17.54 -15.19 -0.38
C HIS A 165 16.12 -15.76 -0.22
N PRO A 166 15.14 -14.98 0.29
CA PRO A 166 13.76 -15.45 0.50
C PRO A 166 13.03 -15.96 -0.76
N MET A 167 13.62 -15.76 -1.93
CA MET A 167 13.07 -16.17 -3.22
C MET A 167 13.95 -17.18 -3.95
N SER A 168 14.91 -17.81 -3.27
CA SER A 168 15.79 -18.83 -3.86
C SER A 168 15.01 -19.99 -4.50
N PHE A 169 13.76 -20.23 -4.09
CA PHE A 169 12.84 -21.18 -4.73
C PHE A 169 12.63 -20.92 -6.24
N LEU A 170 12.83 -19.69 -6.73
CA LEU A 170 12.74 -19.38 -8.17
C LEU A 170 13.76 -20.18 -9.00
N ARG A 171 14.89 -20.62 -8.41
CA ARG A 171 15.87 -21.49 -9.07
C ARG A 171 15.35 -22.91 -9.30
N ALA A 172 14.40 -23.36 -8.49
CA ALA A 172 13.79 -24.68 -8.63
C ALA A 172 12.67 -24.71 -9.68
N LEU A 173 12.24 -23.54 -10.19
CA LEU A 173 11.25 -23.47 -11.24
C LEU A 173 11.87 -23.88 -12.57
N THR A 174 11.13 -24.68 -13.34
CA THR A 174 11.50 -24.99 -14.71
C THR A 174 11.54 -23.68 -15.51
N PRO A 175 12.66 -23.36 -16.17
CA PRO A 175 12.72 -22.16 -17.01
C PRO A 175 11.67 -22.25 -18.12
N PRO A 176 11.08 -21.13 -18.55
CA PRO A 176 10.35 -21.12 -19.80
C PRO A 176 11.31 -21.46 -20.95
N ALA A 177 10.97 -22.43 -21.80
CA ALA A 177 11.79 -22.79 -22.95
C ALA A 177 11.75 -21.70 -24.03
N ALA A 178 10.64 -20.98 -24.13
CA ALA A 178 10.44 -19.83 -25.01
C ALA A 178 9.58 -18.74 -24.36
N ALA A 179 9.63 -17.54 -24.94
CA ALA A 179 8.82 -16.39 -24.50
C ALA A 179 7.30 -16.67 -24.52
N ALA A 180 6.84 -17.49 -25.47
CA ALA A 180 5.43 -17.87 -25.60
C ALA A 180 4.94 -18.75 -24.43
N ASP A 181 5.84 -19.43 -23.72
CA ASP A 181 5.51 -20.34 -22.62
C ASP A 181 5.15 -19.59 -21.33
N ILE A 182 5.46 -18.29 -21.27
CA ILE A 182 5.11 -17.47 -20.10
C ILE A 182 3.61 -17.14 -20.17
N PRO A 183 2.82 -17.62 -19.18
CA PRO A 183 1.38 -17.46 -19.20
C PRO A 183 0.98 -16.03 -18.86
N ILE A 184 -0.07 -15.54 -19.54
CA ILE A 184 -0.86 -14.42 -19.07
C ILE A 184 -1.90 -14.98 -18.10
N SER A 185 -1.79 -14.67 -16.81
CA SER A 185 -2.67 -15.23 -15.80
C SER A 185 -2.67 -14.39 -14.53
N CYS A 186 -3.81 -14.35 -13.84
CA CYS A 186 -3.91 -13.81 -12.48
C CYS A 186 -3.83 -14.91 -11.40
N ASP A 187 -3.52 -16.14 -11.79
CA ASP A 187 -3.37 -17.27 -10.86
C ASP A 187 -2.02 -17.18 -10.12
N ALA A 188 -2.08 -16.91 -8.82
CA ALA A 188 -0.91 -16.78 -7.97
C ALA A 188 -0.04 -18.05 -7.89
N ALA A 189 -0.61 -19.23 -8.20
CA ALA A 189 0.13 -20.50 -8.23
C ALA A 189 1.06 -20.61 -9.45
N LYS A 190 0.86 -19.78 -10.49
CA LYS A 190 1.72 -19.78 -11.68
C LYS A 190 2.87 -18.80 -11.49
N CYS A 191 4.10 -19.29 -11.52
CA CYS A 191 5.31 -18.47 -11.48
C CYS A 191 6.36 -19.10 -12.42
N PRO A 192 6.97 -18.34 -13.33
CA PRO A 192 6.68 -16.94 -13.65
C PRO A 192 5.34 -16.74 -14.36
N ARG A 193 4.83 -15.51 -14.38
CA ARG A 193 3.62 -15.12 -15.12
C ARG A 193 3.60 -13.63 -15.45
N ILE A 194 2.71 -13.25 -16.35
CA ILE A 194 2.32 -11.86 -16.59
C ILE A 194 0.86 -11.69 -16.18
N GLU A 195 0.58 -10.72 -15.34
CA GLU A 195 -0.80 -10.37 -14.98
C GLU A 195 -1.23 -9.18 -15.83
N VAL A 196 -2.37 -9.29 -16.51
CA VAL A 196 -3.08 -8.14 -17.09
C VAL A 196 -4.30 -7.92 -16.23
N ARG A 197 -4.31 -6.81 -15.48
CA ARG A 197 -5.39 -6.52 -14.54
C ARG A 197 -6.66 -6.06 -15.26
N PRO A 198 -7.85 -6.22 -14.64
CA PRO A 198 -9.12 -5.80 -15.22
C PRO A 198 -9.10 -4.35 -15.72
N ALA A 199 -9.82 -4.09 -16.82
CA ALA A 199 -9.87 -2.79 -17.48
C ALA A 199 -8.48 -2.21 -17.84
N ASN A 200 -7.47 -3.06 -18.01
CA ASN A 200 -6.09 -2.70 -18.32
C ASN A 200 -5.51 -1.69 -17.30
N SER A 201 -5.84 -1.89 -16.01
CA SER A 201 -5.36 -1.03 -14.92
C SER A 201 -3.88 -1.22 -14.61
N ALA A 202 -3.28 -2.36 -14.99
CA ALA A 202 -1.85 -2.61 -14.94
C ALA A 202 -1.46 -3.83 -15.80
N VAL A 203 -0.19 -3.89 -16.19
CA VAL A 203 0.49 -5.12 -16.61
C VAL A 203 1.61 -5.40 -15.62
N VAL A 204 1.60 -6.55 -14.96
CA VAL A 204 2.56 -6.90 -13.89
C VAL A 204 3.39 -8.10 -14.31
N PHE A 205 4.72 -7.96 -14.22
CA PHE A 205 5.64 -9.07 -14.47
C PHE A 205 5.98 -9.74 -13.15
N VAL A 206 5.65 -11.01 -13.00
CA VAL A 206 5.82 -11.75 -11.73
C VAL A 206 6.86 -12.85 -11.90
N GLY A 207 7.75 -12.96 -10.92
CA GLY A 207 8.77 -14.01 -10.86
C GLY A 207 10.20 -13.49 -11.04
N VAL A 208 10.44 -12.21 -10.78
CA VAL A 208 11.78 -11.60 -10.73
C VAL A 208 11.90 -10.77 -9.45
N PRO A 209 12.95 -10.91 -8.64
CA PRO A 209 13.19 -10.01 -7.50
C PRO A 209 13.07 -8.54 -7.89
N SER A 210 12.34 -7.75 -7.10
CA SER A 210 12.18 -6.31 -7.38
C SER A 210 13.53 -5.59 -7.42
N SER A 211 14.51 -6.02 -6.61
CA SER A 211 15.91 -5.55 -6.66
C SER A 211 16.61 -5.80 -8.00
N LEU A 212 16.15 -6.78 -8.79
CA LEU A 212 16.68 -7.10 -10.11
C LEU A 212 15.78 -6.62 -11.24
N GLY A 213 14.56 -6.15 -10.95
CA GLY A 213 13.56 -5.82 -11.96
C GLY A 213 14.08 -4.85 -13.03
N ALA A 214 14.77 -3.78 -12.62
CA ALA A 214 15.33 -2.77 -13.54
C ALA A 214 16.44 -3.31 -14.47
N ARG A 215 17.09 -4.44 -14.12
CA ARG A 215 18.06 -5.12 -15.01
C ARG A 215 17.35 -5.87 -16.15
N TYR A 216 16.14 -6.37 -15.90
CA TYR A 216 15.43 -7.24 -16.84
C TYR A 216 14.31 -6.53 -17.60
N PHE A 217 13.77 -5.47 -17.03
CA PHE A 217 12.62 -4.74 -17.58
C PHE A 217 12.94 -3.26 -17.73
N SER A 218 12.58 -2.74 -18.90
CA SER A 218 12.64 -1.31 -19.23
C SER A 218 11.39 -0.97 -20.02
N ILE A 219 10.70 0.10 -19.65
CA ILE A 219 9.56 0.60 -20.43
C ILE A 219 10.08 1.11 -21.77
N PRO A 220 9.53 0.66 -22.91
CA PRO A 220 9.90 1.19 -24.21
C PRO A 220 9.71 2.71 -24.26
N GLU A 221 10.61 3.43 -24.94
CA GLU A 221 10.54 4.89 -25.06
C GLU A 221 9.18 5.36 -25.62
N ALA A 222 8.62 4.60 -26.58
CA ALA A 222 7.29 4.84 -27.14
C ALA A 222 6.15 4.81 -26.10
N LEU A 223 6.36 4.15 -24.95
CA LEU A 223 5.39 4.03 -23.87
C LEU A 223 5.67 4.94 -22.67
N ALA A 224 6.81 5.64 -22.62
CA ALA A 224 7.22 6.46 -21.47
C ALA A 224 6.25 7.62 -21.16
N GLY A 225 5.45 8.05 -22.15
CA GLY A 225 4.38 9.04 -21.97
C GLY A 225 3.11 8.48 -21.34
N ALA A 226 2.89 7.16 -21.40
CA ALA A 226 1.62 6.51 -21.03
C ALA A 226 1.74 5.53 -19.87
N VAL A 227 2.94 5.03 -19.59
CA VAL A 227 3.19 3.96 -18.62
C VAL A 227 4.27 4.38 -17.62
N ASP A 228 3.96 4.22 -16.34
CA ASP A 228 4.95 4.26 -15.26
C ASP A 228 5.32 2.82 -14.90
N GLY A 229 6.58 2.45 -15.14
CA GLY A 229 7.13 1.14 -14.82
C GLY A 229 8.02 1.20 -13.60
N LYS A 230 7.76 0.37 -12.59
CA LYS A 230 8.61 0.31 -11.40
C LYS A 230 8.67 -1.08 -10.77
N PRO A 231 9.81 -1.44 -10.16
CA PRO A 231 9.85 -2.58 -9.26
C PRO A 231 8.87 -2.38 -8.09
N THR A 232 8.09 -3.40 -7.78
CA THR A 232 7.06 -3.36 -6.74
C THR A 232 7.08 -4.65 -5.93
N GLY A 233 6.74 -4.54 -4.66
CA GLY A 233 6.72 -5.70 -3.78
C GLY A 233 8.07 -6.40 -3.76
N ARG A 234 8.06 -7.74 -3.76
CA ARG A 234 9.29 -8.56 -3.68
C ARG A 234 9.69 -9.21 -4.99
N SER A 235 8.72 -9.57 -5.81
CA SER A 235 8.91 -10.41 -6.99
C SER A 235 8.23 -9.85 -8.25
N CYS A 236 7.92 -8.55 -8.24
CA CYS A 236 7.08 -7.93 -9.26
C CYS A 236 7.75 -6.69 -9.87
N PHE A 237 7.40 -6.45 -11.13
CA PHE A 237 7.61 -5.19 -11.81
C PHE A 237 6.25 -4.74 -12.35
N ASP A 238 5.69 -3.69 -11.77
CA ASP A 238 4.38 -3.16 -12.17
C ASP A 238 4.57 -2.13 -13.29
N CYS A 239 3.79 -2.29 -14.35
CA CYS A 239 3.60 -1.29 -15.40
C CYS A 239 2.17 -0.77 -15.29
N VAL A 240 2.00 0.46 -14.78
CA VAL A 240 0.69 1.08 -14.55
C VAL A 240 0.49 2.27 -15.49
N PRO A 241 -0.76 2.66 -15.80
CA PRO A 241 -1.02 3.93 -16.46
C PRO A 241 -0.34 5.10 -15.76
N ARG A 242 0.22 6.02 -16.54
CA ARG A 242 0.89 7.19 -16.00
C ARG A 242 -0.03 8.00 -15.10
N GLY A 243 0.48 8.36 -13.92
CA GLY A 243 -0.29 9.08 -12.90
C GLY A 243 -1.15 8.19 -12.00
N LEU A 244 -1.33 6.90 -12.30
CA LEU A 244 -1.96 5.97 -11.38
C LEU A 244 -1.05 5.70 -10.19
N SER A 245 -1.46 6.11 -9.00
CA SER A 245 -0.69 5.90 -7.78
C SER A 245 -1.56 5.96 -6.54
N LYS A 246 -1.04 5.42 -5.43
CA LYS A 246 -1.66 5.50 -4.10
C LYS A 246 -1.96 6.95 -3.66
N ARG A 247 -1.22 7.92 -4.22
CA ARG A 247 -1.41 9.37 -4.07
C ARG A 247 -2.86 9.80 -4.35
N LEU A 248 -3.48 9.25 -5.39
CA LEU A 248 -4.82 9.70 -5.83
C LEU A 248 -5.88 9.55 -4.75
N VAL A 249 -5.78 8.51 -3.93
CA VAL A 249 -6.70 8.26 -2.80
C VAL A 249 -6.58 9.36 -1.77
N VAL A 250 -5.34 9.73 -1.43
CA VAL A 250 -5.04 10.79 -0.47
C VAL A 250 -5.48 12.15 -1.02
N GLU A 251 -5.19 12.46 -2.29
CA GLU A 251 -5.63 13.70 -2.93
C GLU A 251 -7.14 13.86 -2.92
N PHE A 252 -7.86 12.79 -3.29
CA PHE A 252 -9.31 12.79 -3.29
C PHE A 252 -9.86 13.03 -1.89
N LEU A 253 -9.44 12.22 -0.91
CA LEU A 253 -9.94 12.33 0.47
C LEU A 253 -9.56 13.66 1.12
N HIS A 254 -8.41 14.25 0.74
CA HIS A 254 -8.02 15.57 1.20
C HIS A 254 -8.89 16.65 0.55
N GLY A 255 -9.16 16.53 -0.75
CA GLY A 255 -10.06 17.43 -1.49
C GLY A 255 -11.51 17.40 -1.01
N THR A 256 -11.98 16.26 -0.50
CA THR A 256 -13.31 16.13 0.13
C THR A 256 -13.33 16.54 1.61
N GLY A 257 -12.17 16.82 2.21
CA GLY A 257 -12.04 17.16 3.63
C GLY A 257 -12.19 15.97 4.59
N GLU A 258 -12.19 14.74 4.07
CA GLU A 258 -12.26 13.52 4.88
C GLU A 258 -10.94 13.22 5.59
N ILE A 259 -9.82 13.64 4.99
CA ILE A 259 -8.53 13.74 5.68
C ILE A 259 -8.11 15.21 5.74
N VAL A 260 -7.51 15.60 6.86
CA VAL A 260 -7.11 16.98 7.13
C VAL A 260 -5.66 16.97 7.58
N GLY A 261 -4.81 17.84 7.00
CA GLY A 261 -3.42 17.98 7.41
C GLY A 261 -3.29 18.24 8.92
N GLY A 262 -2.33 17.57 9.56
CA GLY A 262 -2.19 17.57 11.02
C GLY A 262 -3.16 16.64 11.76
N ARG A 263 -4.00 15.88 11.04
CA ARG A 263 -4.88 14.85 11.62
C ARG A 263 -4.80 13.56 10.84
N VAL A 264 -3.62 13.25 10.34
CA VAL A 264 -3.40 12.13 9.44
C VAL A 264 -1.95 11.68 9.54
N VAL A 265 -1.74 10.36 9.53
CA VAL A 265 -0.42 9.73 9.48
C VAL A 265 -0.45 8.65 8.41
N ALA A 266 0.62 8.57 7.63
CA ALA A 266 0.83 7.54 6.63
C ALA A 266 1.85 6.49 7.12
N LEU A 267 1.68 5.23 6.74
CA LEU A 267 2.62 4.13 7.02
C LEU A 267 2.91 3.34 5.74
N GLY A 268 4.17 2.95 5.52
CA GLY A 268 4.54 2.09 4.39
C GLY A 268 5.97 1.55 4.47
N ASP A 269 6.24 0.46 3.76
CA ASP A 269 7.51 -0.26 3.79
C ASP A 269 8.41 0.00 2.57
N GLN A 270 7.91 0.64 1.51
CA GLN A 270 8.67 0.93 0.30
C GLN A 270 8.53 2.39 -0.15
N PRO A 271 9.02 3.37 0.64
CA PRO A 271 8.85 4.79 0.33
C PRO A 271 9.57 5.25 -0.95
N LEU A 272 10.62 4.56 -1.42
CA LEU A 272 11.20 4.76 -2.76
C LEU A 272 10.54 3.92 -3.88
N GLY A 273 9.47 3.16 -3.56
CA GLY A 273 8.82 2.20 -4.47
C GLY A 273 7.34 2.49 -4.70
N ASN A 274 6.48 1.54 -4.36
CA ASN A 274 5.03 1.70 -4.53
C ASN A 274 4.41 2.69 -3.51
N ASP A 275 5.10 3.02 -2.41
CA ASP A 275 4.64 3.99 -1.41
C ASP A 275 5.12 5.42 -1.67
N GLU A 276 5.93 5.66 -2.70
CA GLU A 276 6.42 7.00 -3.05
C GLU A 276 5.27 8.03 -3.16
N GLY A 277 4.13 7.62 -3.71
CA GLY A 277 2.96 8.50 -3.79
C GLY A 277 2.38 8.91 -2.43
N LEU A 278 2.64 8.15 -1.36
CA LEU A 278 2.20 8.45 0.01
C LEU A 278 3.19 9.34 0.78
N THR A 279 4.45 9.42 0.34
CA THR A 279 5.49 10.24 1.01
C THR A 279 5.38 11.72 0.64
N HIS A 280 4.67 12.05 -0.45
CA HIS A 280 4.61 13.38 -1.05
C HIS A 280 4.21 14.51 -0.08
N TRP A 281 3.44 14.20 0.97
CA TRP A 281 2.92 15.18 1.92
C TRP A 281 3.58 15.14 3.30
N HIS A 282 4.70 14.43 3.43
CA HIS A 282 5.41 14.27 4.69
C HIS A 282 5.62 15.61 5.42
N GLU A 283 6.16 16.60 4.71
CA GLU A 283 6.45 17.93 5.26
C GLU A 283 5.24 18.86 5.25
N SER A 284 4.21 18.56 4.45
CA SER A 284 3.03 19.42 4.27
C SER A 284 1.83 18.99 5.13
N GLY A 285 2.01 18.07 6.08
CA GLY A 285 1.02 17.75 7.11
C GLY A 285 0.41 16.35 7.09
N LEU A 286 0.97 15.42 6.30
CA LEU A 286 0.70 13.98 6.41
C LEU A 286 2.04 13.28 6.69
N PRO A 287 2.52 13.26 7.95
CA PRO A 287 3.75 12.56 8.30
C PRO A 287 3.70 11.10 7.83
N PHE A 288 4.81 10.63 7.29
CA PHE A 288 4.97 9.27 6.79
C PHE A 288 5.95 8.51 7.69
N ILE A 289 5.50 7.40 8.25
CA ILE A 289 6.32 6.48 9.04
C ILE A 289 6.82 5.37 8.11
N ALA A 290 8.12 5.36 7.86
CA ALA A 290 8.76 4.32 7.06
C ALA A 290 9.04 3.09 7.95
N VAL A 291 8.39 1.98 7.64
CA VAL A 291 8.54 0.70 8.36
C VAL A 291 9.38 -0.30 7.56
N SER A 292 10.33 0.18 6.77
CA SER A 292 11.12 -0.67 5.88
C SER A 292 12.21 -1.44 6.63
N GLU A 293 12.26 -2.76 6.43
CA GLU A 293 13.41 -3.63 6.73
C GLU A 293 14.68 -3.23 5.95
N ARG A 294 14.52 -2.42 4.89
CA ARG A 294 15.57 -2.02 3.96
C ARG A 294 15.88 -0.54 4.09
N THR A 295 17.04 -0.23 4.65
CA THR A 295 17.49 1.17 4.81
C THR A 295 17.67 1.88 3.46
N ASP A 296 18.04 1.14 2.41
CA ASP A 296 18.20 1.67 1.05
C ASP A 296 16.87 2.04 0.37
N MET A 297 15.74 1.62 0.93
CA MET A 297 14.40 2.01 0.47
C MET A 297 13.88 3.28 1.13
N VAL A 298 14.59 3.83 2.13
CA VAL A 298 14.19 5.01 2.88
C VAL A 298 14.89 6.25 2.31
N PRO A 299 14.15 7.21 1.72
CA PRO A 299 14.75 8.45 1.24
C PRO A 299 15.23 9.30 2.42
N ALA A 300 16.28 10.10 2.20
CA ALA A 300 16.95 10.85 3.27
C ALA A 300 16.01 11.73 4.10
N HIS A 301 15.00 12.35 3.46
CA HIS A 301 14.03 13.23 4.14
C HIS A 301 13.07 12.49 5.09
N LEU A 302 13.03 11.15 5.07
CA LEU A 302 12.23 10.33 5.99
C LEU A 302 13.07 9.66 7.09
N GLY A 303 14.38 9.92 7.15
CA GLY A 303 15.30 9.18 8.05
C GLY A 303 14.87 9.24 9.52
N ASP A 304 14.45 10.41 9.99
CA ASP A 304 13.96 10.66 11.35
C ASP A 304 12.52 10.16 11.60
N CYS A 305 11.85 9.62 10.58
CA CYS A 305 10.56 8.94 10.68
C CYS A 305 10.63 7.47 10.22
N ALA A 306 11.83 6.89 10.19
CA ALA A 306 12.03 5.49 9.83
C ALA A 306 12.30 4.59 11.04
N ILE A 307 11.64 3.43 11.07
CA ILE A 307 11.82 2.40 12.10
C ILE A 307 12.71 1.30 11.52
N HIS A 308 13.88 1.06 12.10
CA HIS A 308 14.91 0.18 11.51
C HIS A 308 15.16 -1.13 12.28
N ARG A 309 14.59 -1.30 13.47
CA ARG A 309 14.95 -2.41 14.38
C ARG A 309 14.00 -3.61 14.34
N LEU A 310 12.94 -3.53 13.57
CA LEU A 310 11.84 -4.48 13.57
C LEU A 310 11.53 -4.92 12.14
N SER A 311 10.89 -6.08 12.00
CA SER A 311 10.26 -6.43 10.73
C SER A 311 9.17 -5.41 10.40
N ASN A 312 8.86 -5.22 9.12
CA ASN A 312 7.92 -4.20 8.70
C ASN A 312 6.59 -4.24 9.47
N VAL A 313 6.01 -5.44 9.62
CA VAL A 313 4.73 -5.63 10.30
C VAL A 313 4.82 -5.38 11.80
N ALA A 314 5.95 -5.74 12.43
CA ALA A 314 6.17 -5.46 13.85
C ALA A 314 6.39 -3.96 14.09
N ALA A 315 7.15 -3.28 13.22
CA ALA A 315 7.31 -1.83 13.23
C ALA A 315 5.97 -1.11 13.10
N SER A 316 5.10 -1.56 12.19
CA SER A 316 3.73 -1.04 12.07
C SER A 316 2.93 -1.23 13.35
N GLY A 317 3.01 -2.40 13.99
CA GLY A 317 2.32 -2.67 15.25
C GLY A 317 2.75 -1.75 16.39
N GLU A 318 4.06 -1.54 16.55
CA GLU A 318 4.61 -0.61 17.55
C GLU A 318 4.21 0.85 17.27
N ALA A 319 4.30 1.30 16.01
CA ALA A 319 3.89 2.65 15.62
C ALA A 319 2.40 2.89 15.92
N LEU A 320 1.54 1.94 15.55
CA LEU A 320 0.11 2.00 15.85
C LEU A 320 -0.17 1.96 17.36
N GLY A 321 0.64 1.24 18.14
CA GLY A 321 0.52 1.17 19.60
C GLY A 321 0.72 2.53 20.24
N LEU A 322 1.81 3.21 19.84
CA LEU A 322 2.10 4.58 20.31
C LEU A 322 1.04 5.58 19.82
N LEU A 323 0.55 5.47 18.59
CA LEU A 323 -0.56 6.30 18.10
C LEU A 323 -1.82 6.10 18.95
N ALA A 324 -2.13 4.86 19.35
CA ALA A 324 -3.27 4.57 20.22
C ALA A 324 -3.08 5.15 21.64
N ASP A 325 -1.86 5.10 22.17
CA ASP A 325 -1.52 5.73 23.46
C ASP A 325 -1.69 7.26 23.39
N TRP A 326 -1.17 7.89 22.35
CA TRP A 326 -1.31 9.33 22.12
C TRP A 326 -2.79 9.75 21.99
N LEU A 327 -3.58 9.02 21.20
CA LEU A 327 -5.03 9.25 21.06
C LEU A 327 -5.79 9.06 22.39
N GLY A 328 -5.31 8.18 23.27
CA GLY A 328 -5.91 7.94 24.59
C GLY A 328 -5.56 9.02 25.62
N ASN A 329 -4.31 9.52 25.60
CA ASN A 329 -3.78 10.42 26.64
C ASN A 329 -4.18 11.89 26.43
N GLU A 330 -4.06 12.44 25.22
CA GLU A 330 -4.31 13.88 25.01
C GLU A 330 -5.80 14.26 25.06
N GLY A 331 -6.68 13.28 25.27
CA GLY A 331 -8.10 13.38 24.99
C GLY A 331 -8.32 13.65 23.50
N SER A 332 -9.50 13.33 22.98
CA SER A 332 -9.84 13.65 21.58
C SER A 332 -10.03 15.18 21.37
N ALA A 333 -9.28 16.06 22.04
CA ALA A 333 -9.39 17.51 21.94
C ALA A 333 -8.13 18.09 21.25
N ALA A 334 -6.94 17.74 21.73
CA ALA A 334 -5.67 18.23 21.18
C ALA A 334 -5.43 17.77 19.73
N ALA A 335 -5.82 16.54 19.40
CA ALA A 335 -5.74 16.00 18.04
C ALA A 335 -6.59 16.77 16.99
N SER A 336 -7.48 17.70 17.37
CA SER A 336 -8.22 18.53 16.38
C SER A 336 -7.44 19.75 16.07
N THR A 337 -6.96 20.39 17.12
CA THR A 337 -6.23 21.62 16.98
C THR A 337 -4.79 21.34 16.59
N ALA A 338 -4.40 20.06 16.54
CA ALA A 338 -3.12 19.61 16.07
C ALA A 338 -2.81 20.20 14.70
N SER A 339 -1.72 20.97 14.68
CA SER A 339 -1.15 21.46 13.45
C SER A 339 -0.41 20.32 12.74
N PRO A 340 -0.22 20.44 11.41
CA PRO A 340 0.74 19.63 10.65
C PRO A 340 2.07 19.41 11.37
N GLN A 341 2.64 20.48 11.92
CA GLN A 341 3.95 20.46 12.58
C GLN A 341 3.93 19.65 13.88
N LEU A 342 2.91 19.84 14.73
CA LEU A 342 2.78 19.08 15.97
C LEU A 342 2.66 17.57 15.69
N THR A 343 1.87 17.20 14.69
CA THR A 343 1.70 15.78 14.31
C THR A 343 3.02 15.18 13.85
N LEU A 344 3.80 15.92 13.07
CA LEU A 344 5.12 15.49 12.63
C LEU A 344 6.10 15.32 13.81
N GLU A 345 6.09 16.25 14.77
CA GLU A 345 6.92 16.17 15.97
C GLU A 345 6.56 14.97 16.85
N VAL A 346 5.26 14.73 17.05
CA VAL A 346 4.75 13.53 17.74
C VAL A 346 5.25 12.27 17.05
N VAL A 347 5.11 12.18 15.72
CA VAL A 347 5.58 11.03 14.94
C VAL A 347 7.10 10.83 15.08
N ARG A 348 7.90 11.90 14.97
CA ARG A 348 9.35 11.83 15.19
C ARG A 348 9.70 11.33 16.59
N GLY A 349 9.00 11.82 17.62
CA GLY A 349 9.17 11.38 19.00
C GLY A 349 8.88 9.89 19.18
N MET A 350 7.76 9.42 18.61
CA MET A 350 7.37 8.01 18.61
C MET A 350 8.43 7.13 17.94
N VAL A 351 8.85 7.48 16.71
CA VAL A 351 9.86 6.72 15.96
C VAL A 351 11.20 6.68 16.71
N ALA A 352 11.64 7.82 17.25
CA ALA A 352 12.88 7.89 18.02
C ALA A 352 12.86 6.95 19.23
N ALA A 353 11.71 6.84 19.91
CA ALA A 353 11.57 5.96 21.06
C ALA A 353 11.53 4.47 20.70
N ILE A 354 10.83 4.10 19.62
CA ILE A 354 10.86 2.73 19.07
C ILE A 354 12.31 2.34 18.75
N ASN A 355 13.05 3.20 18.05
CA ASN A 355 14.44 2.92 17.70
C ASN A 355 15.36 2.84 18.93
N LYS A 356 15.11 3.60 20.00
CA LYS A 356 15.85 3.47 21.27
C LYS A 356 15.47 2.22 22.06
N GLY A 357 14.34 1.57 21.76
CA GLY A 357 13.77 0.50 22.58
C GLY A 357 13.25 1.00 23.92
N THR A 358 12.99 2.30 24.03
CA THR A 358 12.43 2.94 25.21
C THR A 358 10.93 3.07 25.03
N ARG A 359 10.13 2.66 26.02
CA ARG A 359 8.70 3.02 26.03
C ARG A 359 8.57 4.53 26.19
N VAL A 360 7.80 5.19 25.32
CA VAL A 360 7.43 6.60 25.49
C VAL A 360 6.43 6.67 26.64
N CYS A 361 6.76 7.39 27.70
CA CYS A 361 5.73 7.97 28.56
C CYS A 361 5.30 9.27 27.88
N CYS A 362 4.13 9.29 27.27
CA CYS A 362 3.53 10.52 26.74
C CYS A 362 2.97 11.30 27.95
N ASP A 363 3.80 12.17 28.53
CA ASP A 363 3.40 13.14 29.56
C ASP A 363 2.80 14.41 28.92
#